data_AF-Q57WL5-F1
#
_entry.id   AF-Q57WL5-F1
#
_cell.length_a   1.000
_cell.length_b   1.000
_cell.length_c   1.000
_cell.angle_alpha   90.00
_cell.angle_beta   90.00
_cell.angle_gamma   90.00
#
_symmetry.space_group_name_H-M   'P 1'
#
loop_
_entity.id
_entity.type
_entity.pdbx_description
1 polymer ?
#
loop_
_entity_poly.entity_id
_entity_poly.type
_entity_poly.pdbx_seq_one_letter_code
_entity_poly.pdbx_strand_id
1 'polypeptide(L)'
;MGKLQVCICAARSLHDRRTLCTPDPYCCVQVGDTIHKTKVVNNTCNPVWNQTFRFHVANEANAQVCVELWNRDIVADEILGSLCLPLTDLTMGIAQDSWYLLSHSATNAELRIRVLACDFGKKPQLSERWKVTNDINNCPVLAAGGKPPASADPVTVPTNSNNTPFASKMGPAVVPEAVASA
;
A
#
# COMPACT_ATOMS: atom_id res chain seq x y z
N MET A 1 -6.94 10.64 -13.56
CA MET A 1 -6.08 9.44 -13.50
C MET A 1 -5.21 9.57 -12.27
N GLY A 2 -5.20 8.54 -11.42
CA GLY A 2 -4.33 8.47 -10.26
C GLY A 2 -2.91 8.02 -10.63
N LYS A 3 -1.91 8.43 -9.85
CA LYS A 3 -0.51 8.05 -9.96
C LYS A 3 -0.23 6.89 -9.01
N LEU A 4 0.30 5.81 -9.56
CA LEU A 4 0.71 4.62 -8.81
C LEU A 4 2.21 4.41 -8.97
N GLN A 5 2.89 4.11 -7.87
CA GLN A 5 4.26 3.62 -7.89
C GLN A 5 4.26 2.15 -7.45
N VAL A 6 4.98 1.32 -8.19
CA VAL A 6 5.14 -0.11 -7.89
C VAL A 6 6.63 -0.41 -7.88
N CYS A 7 7.14 -0.93 -6.78
CA CYS A 7 8.52 -1.40 -6.67
C CYS A 7 8.54 -2.92 -6.58
N ILE A 8 9.19 -3.55 -7.54
CA ILE A 8 9.53 -4.97 -7.49
C ILE A 8 10.82 -5.09 -6.69
N CYS A 9 10.70 -5.55 -5.44
CA CYS A 9 11.80 -5.53 -4.49
C CYS A 9 12.69 -6.77 -4.63
N ALA A 10 12.13 -7.95 -4.39
CA ALA A 10 12.87 -9.22 -4.37
C ALA A 10 11.92 -10.40 -4.56
N ALA A 11 12.45 -11.56 -4.92
CA ALA A 11 11.74 -12.84 -4.80
C ALA A 11 12.59 -13.82 -4.00
N ARG A 12 11.96 -14.87 -3.47
CA ARG A 12 12.65 -15.95 -2.75
C ARG A 12 11.98 -17.29 -2.98
N SER A 13 12.71 -18.35 -2.66
CA SER A 13 12.21 -19.73 -2.73
C SER A 13 11.84 -20.16 -4.17
N LEU A 14 12.56 -19.66 -5.18
CA LEU A 14 12.38 -20.07 -6.58
C LEU A 14 12.98 -21.45 -6.89
N HIS A 15 13.44 -22.18 -5.87
CA HIS A 15 14.14 -23.44 -6.06
C HIS A 15 13.16 -24.53 -6.54
N ASP A 16 13.35 -25.08 -7.72
CA ASP A 16 12.78 -26.39 -8.04
C ASP A 16 13.85 -27.45 -7.74
N ARG A 17 13.54 -28.38 -6.82
CA ARG A 17 14.47 -29.47 -6.48
C ARG A 17 14.70 -30.43 -7.66
N ARG A 18 13.90 -30.32 -8.71
CA ARG A 18 13.98 -31.13 -9.94
C ARG A 18 14.94 -30.54 -10.96
N THR A 19 15.27 -29.24 -10.88
CA THR A 19 16.15 -28.58 -11.86
C THR A 19 17.58 -28.48 -11.33
N LEU A 20 18.55 -28.89 -12.15
CA LEU A 20 19.98 -28.72 -11.84
C LEU A 20 20.47 -27.29 -12.12
N CYS A 21 19.69 -26.52 -12.88
CA CYS A 21 20.00 -25.14 -13.26
C CYS A 21 19.30 -24.16 -12.32
N THR A 22 20.02 -23.12 -11.90
CA THR A 22 19.47 -21.99 -11.17
C THR A 22 18.80 -21.03 -12.16
N PRO A 23 17.63 -20.45 -11.85
CA PRO A 23 16.94 -19.56 -12.77
C PRO A 23 17.67 -18.21 -12.95
N ASP A 24 17.37 -17.56 -14.06
CA ASP A 24 17.69 -16.17 -14.42
C ASP A 24 16.40 -15.30 -14.32
N PRO A 25 15.90 -15.02 -13.11
CA PRO A 25 14.58 -14.44 -12.94
C PRO A 25 14.45 -12.97 -13.36
N TYR A 26 13.28 -12.63 -13.90
CA TYR A 26 12.80 -11.26 -14.12
C TYR A 26 11.28 -11.17 -13.93
N CYS A 27 10.75 -9.98 -13.66
CA CYS A 27 9.31 -9.76 -13.52
C CYS A 27 8.76 -8.92 -14.68
N CYS A 28 7.56 -9.29 -15.14
CA CYS A 28 6.69 -8.45 -15.96
C CYS A 28 5.62 -7.84 -15.05
N VAL A 29 5.50 -6.52 -15.00
CA VAL A 29 4.52 -5.80 -14.18
C VAL A 29 3.54 -5.10 -15.09
N GLN A 30 2.26 -5.40 -14.91
CA GLN A 30 1.16 -4.87 -15.71
C GLN A 30 0.16 -4.12 -14.83
N VAL A 31 -0.24 -2.93 -15.29
CA VAL A 31 -1.37 -2.16 -14.75
C VAL A 31 -2.16 -1.60 -15.93
N GLY A 32 -3.38 -2.09 -16.12
CA GLY A 32 -4.15 -1.81 -17.34
C GLY A 32 -3.38 -2.27 -18.58
N ASP A 33 -3.20 -1.36 -19.54
CA ASP A 33 -2.49 -1.62 -20.80
C ASP A 33 -0.98 -1.36 -20.72
N THR A 34 -0.48 -0.89 -19.58
CA THR A 34 0.94 -0.56 -19.41
C THR A 34 1.69 -1.74 -18.81
N ILE A 35 2.74 -2.18 -19.49
CA ILE A 35 3.61 -3.28 -19.06
C ILE A 35 5.04 -2.77 -18.94
N HIS A 36 5.69 -3.11 -17.82
CA HIS A 36 7.11 -2.88 -17.59
C HIS A 36 7.80 -4.20 -17.24
N LYS A 37 9.09 -4.31 -17.61
CA LYS A 37 9.92 -5.47 -17.26
C LYS A 37 11.06 -5.04 -16.36
N THR A 38 11.37 -5.85 -15.35
CA THR A 38 12.59 -5.66 -14.58
C THR A 38 13.80 -6.12 -15.39
N LYS A 39 14.98 -5.70 -14.93
CA LYS A 39 16.24 -6.39 -15.27
C LYS A 39 16.13 -7.89 -14.95
N VAL A 40 16.86 -8.68 -15.72
CA VAL A 40 17.15 -10.09 -15.40
C VAL A 40 18.25 -10.13 -14.34
N VAL A 41 18.11 -10.99 -13.34
CA VAL A 41 19.16 -11.27 -12.37
C VAL A 41 19.59 -12.71 -12.58
N ASN A 42 20.85 -12.91 -12.94
CA ASN A 42 21.30 -14.22 -13.40
C ASN A 42 21.60 -15.18 -12.22
N ASN A 43 21.35 -16.46 -12.44
CA ASN A 43 21.79 -17.59 -11.62
C ASN A 43 21.43 -17.42 -10.14
N THR A 44 20.16 -17.14 -9.83
CA THR A 44 19.70 -16.98 -8.44
C THR A 44 18.27 -17.42 -8.19
N CYS A 45 18.06 -18.16 -7.09
CA CYS A 45 16.74 -18.47 -6.56
C CYS A 45 16.17 -17.40 -5.62
N ASN A 46 16.95 -16.34 -5.34
CA ASN A 46 16.58 -15.27 -4.42
C ASN A 46 16.99 -13.89 -5.01
N PRO A 47 16.40 -13.50 -6.15
CA PRO A 47 16.75 -12.25 -6.83
C PRO A 47 16.34 -11.03 -6.02
N VAL A 48 17.11 -9.96 -6.17
CA VAL A 48 16.80 -8.63 -5.64
C VAL A 48 16.89 -7.63 -6.78
N TRP A 49 15.79 -6.95 -7.07
CA TRP A 49 15.71 -5.97 -8.15
C TRP A 49 15.68 -4.54 -7.63
N ASN A 50 14.87 -4.26 -6.60
CA ASN A 50 14.55 -2.91 -6.11
C ASN A 50 14.26 -1.93 -7.25
N GLN A 51 13.44 -2.35 -8.22
CA GLN A 51 13.09 -1.56 -9.39
C GLN A 51 11.70 -0.96 -9.25
N THR A 52 11.65 0.37 -9.29
CA THR A 52 10.40 1.14 -9.22
C THR A 52 9.90 1.51 -10.60
N PHE A 53 8.63 1.24 -10.85
CA PHE A 53 7.87 1.66 -12.02
C PHE A 53 6.76 2.62 -11.60
N ARG A 54 6.34 3.47 -12.55
CA ARG A 54 5.28 4.47 -12.35
C ARG A 54 4.18 4.23 -13.36
N PHE A 55 2.95 4.24 -12.90
CA PHE A 55 1.76 3.97 -13.69
C PHE A 55 0.72 5.08 -13.50
N HIS A 56 -0.13 5.25 -14.51
CA HIS A 56 -1.34 6.07 -14.43
C HIS A 56 -2.56 5.13 -14.39
N VAL A 57 -3.39 5.29 -13.36
CA VAL A 57 -4.57 4.47 -13.13
C VAL A 57 -5.80 5.29 -13.50
N ALA A 58 -6.55 4.85 -14.50
CA ALA A 58 -7.76 5.54 -14.95
C ALA A 58 -8.95 5.31 -14.01
N ASN A 59 -9.11 4.08 -13.52
CA ASN A 59 -10.19 3.67 -12.63
C ASN A 59 -9.65 2.70 -11.57
N GLU A 60 -9.46 3.19 -10.34
CA GLU A 60 -8.91 2.41 -9.23
C GLU A 60 -9.81 1.27 -8.75
N ALA A 61 -11.13 1.36 -8.98
CA ALA A 61 -12.08 0.37 -8.48
C ALA A 61 -11.94 -1.00 -9.18
N ASN A 62 -11.49 -0.99 -10.44
CA ASN A 62 -11.34 -2.20 -11.26
C ASN A 62 -9.88 -2.49 -11.64
N ALA A 63 -8.95 -1.65 -11.18
CA ALA A 63 -7.54 -1.79 -11.52
C ALA A 63 -6.81 -2.72 -10.55
N GLN A 64 -5.83 -3.43 -11.10
CA GLN A 64 -4.97 -4.36 -10.39
C GLN A 64 -3.53 -4.21 -10.87
N VAL A 65 -2.58 -4.49 -9.99
CA VAL A 65 -1.19 -4.75 -10.37
C VAL A 65 -1.06 -6.25 -10.57
N CYS A 66 -0.88 -6.67 -11.81
CA CYS A 66 -0.50 -8.05 -12.11
C CYS A 66 1.00 -8.12 -12.34
N VAL A 67 1.64 -9.12 -11.74
CA VAL A 67 3.05 -9.41 -11.88
C VAL A 67 3.21 -10.86 -12.26
N GLU A 68 3.99 -11.10 -13.29
CA GLU A 68 4.44 -12.44 -13.65
C GLU A 68 5.94 -12.52 -13.41
N LEU A 69 6.37 -13.58 -12.74
CA LEU A 69 7.77 -13.90 -12.55
C LEU A 69 8.17 -14.93 -13.60
N TRP A 70 9.22 -14.63 -14.33
CA TRP A 70 9.73 -15.42 -15.44
C TRP A 70 11.17 -15.82 -15.19
N ASN A 71 11.56 -17.00 -15.67
CA ASN A 71 12.93 -17.45 -15.80
C ASN A 71 13.37 -17.22 -17.25
N ARG A 72 14.43 -16.43 -17.47
CA ARG A 72 14.96 -16.23 -18.81
C ARG A 72 15.68 -17.47 -19.30
N ASP A 73 15.36 -17.93 -20.50
CA ASP A 73 16.04 -19.05 -21.17
C ASP A 73 16.52 -18.64 -22.58
N ILE A 74 17.31 -19.48 -23.22
CA ILE A 74 17.82 -19.29 -24.58
C ILE A 74 16.69 -19.48 -25.61
N VAL A 75 15.84 -20.48 -25.39
CA VAL A 75 14.82 -20.90 -26.37
C VAL A 75 13.47 -20.25 -26.08
N ALA A 76 13.00 -20.37 -24.84
CA ALA A 76 11.73 -19.80 -24.41
C ALA A 76 11.74 -19.59 -22.90
N ASP A 77 11.30 -18.42 -22.46
CA ASP A 77 11.22 -18.11 -21.04
C ASP A 77 10.13 -18.96 -20.36
N GLU A 78 10.42 -19.43 -19.15
CA GLU A 78 9.50 -20.23 -18.34
C GLU A 78 8.84 -19.36 -17.27
N ILE A 79 7.53 -19.52 -17.07
CA ILE A 79 6.83 -18.83 -15.99
C ILE A 79 7.12 -19.51 -14.65
N LEU A 80 7.60 -18.75 -13.67
CA LEU A 80 7.88 -19.22 -12.31
C LEU A 80 6.73 -18.93 -11.35
N GLY A 81 5.83 -18.01 -11.69
CA GLY A 81 4.66 -17.71 -10.89
C GLY A 81 4.04 -16.36 -11.25
N SER A 82 2.92 -16.05 -10.62
CA SER A 82 2.12 -14.86 -10.89
C SER A 82 1.46 -14.32 -9.64
N LEU A 83 1.18 -13.03 -9.62
CA LEU A 83 0.55 -12.31 -8.52
C LEU A 83 -0.34 -11.22 -9.10
N CYS A 84 -1.60 -11.13 -8.69
CA CYS A 84 -2.43 -9.97 -8.99
C CYS A 84 -2.93 -9.34 -7.69
N LEU A 85 -2.71 -8.04 -7.53
CA LEU A 85 -3.09 -7.27 -6.35
C LEU A 85 -4.13 -6.22 -6.73
N PRO A 86 -5.33 -6.21 -6.12
CA PRO A 86 -6.31 -5.17 -6.35
C PRO A 86 -5.82 -3.84 -5.75
N LEU A 87 -6.16 -2.72 -6.40
CA LEU A 87 -5.82 -1.37 -5.92
C LEU A 87 -6.83 -0.80 -4.92
N THR A 88 -7.94 -1.51 -4.67
CA THR A 88 -9.10 -1.06 -3.89
C THR A 88 -8.79 -0.78 -2.42
N ASP A 89 -7.83 -1.49 -1.84
CA ASP A 89 -7.51 -1.41 -0.42
C ASP A 89 -6.31 -0.53 -0.08
N LEU A 90 -5.79 0.19 -1.07
CA LEU A 90 -4.68 1.12 -0.85
C LEU A 90 -5.12 2.39 -0.11
N THR A 91 -4.27 2.83 0.81
CA THR A 91 -4.38 4.13 1.47
C THR A 91 -3.48 5.12 0.77
N MET A 92 -4.05 6.26 0.37
CA MET A 92 -3.34 7.32 -0.33
C MET A 92 -2.12 7.79 0.46
N GLY A 93 -0.97 7.80 -0.20
CA GLY A 93 0.30 8.25 0.34
C GLY A 93 1.01 7.24 1.25
N ILE A 94 0.41 6.09 1.57
CA ILE A 94 1.06 5.08 2.41
C ILE A 94 1.54 3.93 1.53
N ALA A 95 2.85 3.64 1.58
CA ALA A 95 3.41 2.52 0.86
C ALA A 95 3.10 1.20 1.58
N GLN A 96 2.49 0.27 0.88
CA GLN A 96 2.32 -1.11 1.33
C GLN A 96 3.51 -1.93 0.86
N ASP A 97 4.26 -2.53 1.78
CA ASP A 97 5.40 -3.40 1.51
C ASP A 97 5.14 -4.78 2.10
N SER A 98 5.04 -5.81 1.26
CA SER A 98 4.69 -7.15 1.73
C SER A 98 5.27 -8.24 0.84
N TRP A 99 5.48 -9.41 1.43
CA TRP A 99 5.75 -10.66 0.72
C TRP A 99 4.42 -11.33 0.39
N TYR A 100 4.28 -11.79 -0.85
CA TYR A 100 3.12 -12.54 -1.32
C TYR A 100 3.57 -13.86 -1.92
N LEU A 101 2.84 -14.93 -1.58
CA LEU A 101 3.01 -16.22 -2.24
C LEU A 101 2.54 -16.12 -3.69
N LEU A 102 3.34 -16.62 -4.62
CA LEU A 102 3.00 -16.62 -6.03
C LEU A 102 2.01 -17.73 -6.37
N SER A 103 0.99 -17.38 -7.15
CA SER A 103 0.09 -18.32 -7.80
C SER A 103 0.76 -18.91 -9.03
N HIS A 104 0.35 -20.13 -9.43
CA HIS A 104 0.92 -20.84 -10.58
C HIS A 104 2.44 -21.08 -10.46
N SER A 105 2.97 -21.10 -9.25
CA SER A 105 4.35 -21.46 -8.97
C SER A 105 4.47 -22.97 -8.72
N ALA A 106 5.48 -23.61 -9.29
CA ALA A 106 5.83 -25.00 -9.00
C ALA A 106 6.45 -25.17 -7.59
N THR A 107 6.80 -24.07 -6.95
CA THR A 107 7.47 -23.99 -5.66
C THR A 107 6.68 -23.10 -4.69
N ASN A 108 7.18 -22.94 -3.46
CA ASN A 108 6.66 -21.93 -2.51
C ASN A 108 7.27 -20.54 -2.78
N ALA A 109 7.37 -20.14 -4.05
CA ALA A 109 7.94 -18.87 -4.45
C ALA A 109 7.16 -17.71 -3.85
N GLU A 110 7.87 -16.75 -3.27
CA GLU A 110 7.28 -15.51 -2.76
C GLU A 110 7.92 -14.31 -3.45
N LEU A 111 7.10 -13.30 -3.72
CA LEU A 111 7.53 -12.01 -4.28
C LEU A 111 7.28 -10.90 -3.26
N ARG A 112 8.31 -10.12 -2.98
CA ARG A 112 8.22 -8.87 -2.25
C ARG A 112 7.93 -7.74 -3.21
N ILE A 113 6.78 -7.12 -3.04
CA ILE A 113 6.35 -5.96 -3.81
C ILE A 113 5.98 -4.83 -2.87
N ARG A 114 6.34 -3.61 -3.27
CA ARG A 114 5.89 -2.39 -2.61
C ARG A 114 4.99 -1.61 -3.55
N VAL A 115 3.87 -1.12 -3.04
CA VAL A 115 2.88 -0.37 -3.82
C VAL A 115 2.54 0.93 -3.09
N LEU A 116 2.49 2.04 -3.82
CA LEU A 116 2.11 3.36 -3.29
C LEU A 116 1.10 4.01 -4.23
N ALA A 117 -0.12 4.22 -3.74
CA ALA A 117 -1.10 5.09 -4.38
C ALA A 117 -0.79 6.54 -4.00
N CYS A 118 -0.32 7.37 -4.93
CA CYS A 118 0.15 8.71 -4.60
C CYS A 118 -1.00 9.70 -4.37
N ASP A 119 -2.11 9.57 -5.10
CA ASP A 119 -3.19 10.56 -5.16
C ASP A 119 -4.59 9.93 -5.26
N PHE A 120 -4.72 8.63 -4.96
CA PHE A 120 -5.99 7.90 -4.94
C PHE A 120 -6.04 6.88 -3.79
N GLY A 121 -7.21 6.28 -3.56
CA GLY A 121 -7.46 5.31 -2.49
C GLY A 121 -8.07 5.94 -1.23
N LYS A 122 -8.02 5.21 -0.12
CA LYS A 122 -8.58 5.65 1.18
C LYS A 122 -7.76 6.81 1.72
N LYS A 123 -8.40 7.78 2.37
CA LYS A 123 -7.67 8.87 3.05
C LYS A 123 -6.94 8.32 4.29
N PRO A 124 -5.67 8.68 4.52
CA PRO A 124 -4.94 8.21 5.70
C PRO A 124 -5.57 8.73 6.98
N GLN A 125 -5.59 7.89 8.02
CA GLN A 125 -6.03 8.33 9.35
C GLN A 125 -5.00 9.27 9.99
N LEU A 126 -5.41 10.04 11.00
CA LEU A 126 -4.53 10.99 11.70
C LEU A 126 -3.27 10.31 12.27
N SER A 127 -3.44 9.11 12.84
CA SER A 127 -2.36 8.28 13.38
C SER A 127 -1.39 7.74 12.33
N GLU A 128 -1.77 7.80 11.05
CA GLU A 128 -0.99 7.31 9.92
C GLU A 128 -0.36 8.43 9.10
N ARG A 129 -0.66 9.69 9.42
CA ARG A 129 -0.19 10.85 8.66
C ARG A 129 1.34 10.93 8.60
N TRP A 130 2.04 10.43 9.62
CA TRP A 130 3.51 10.35 9.65
C TRP A 130 4.09 9.31 8.67
N LYS A 131 3.27 8.39 8.15
CA LYS A 131 3.66 7.37 7.16
C LYS A 131 3.55 7.87 5.72
N VAL A 132 2.88 9.01 5.51
CA VAL A 132 2.54 9.53 4.18
C VAL A 132 3.80 9.96 3.44
N THR A 133 3.93 9.56 2.18
CA THR A 133 5.00 9.91 1.26
C THR A 133 4.50 9.98 -0.19
N ASN A 134 5.24 10.73 -1.03
CA ASN A 134 5.03 10.79 -2.48
C ASN A 134 6.07 9.96 -3.25
N ASP A 135 7.05 9.38 -2.56
CA ASP A 135 8.11 8.55 -3.14
C ASP A 135 8.18 7.21 -2.40
N ILE A 136 7.90 6.14 -3.13
CA ILE A 136 7.90 4.77 -2.62
C ILE A 136 9.25 4.31 -2.08
N ASN A 137 10.34 4.97 -2.50
CA ASN A 137 11.69 4.68 -2.04
C ASN A 137 12.04 5.45 -0.76
N ASN A 138 11.37 6.58 -0.51
CA ASN A 138 11.52 7.38 0.69
C ASN A 138 10.29 7.24 1.61
N CYS A 139 9.96 5.99 1.96
CA CYS A 139 8.85 5.71 2.88
C CYS A 139 9.33 5.85 4.34
N PRO A 140 8.70 6.73 5.16
CA PRO A 140 9.08 6.93 6.55
C PRO A 140 9.05 5.66 7.39
N VAL A 141 8.13 4.74 7.08
CA VAL A 141 7.99 3.45 7.78
C VAL A 141 9.24 2.59 7.61
N LEU A 142 9.84 2.60 6.41
CA LEU A 142 11.07 1.85 6.12
C LEU A 142 12.28 2.51 6.78
N ALA A 143 12.31 3.84 6.85
CA ALA A 143 13.41 4.59 7.47
C ALA A 143 13.40 4.54 9.00
N ALA A 144 12.21 4.57 9.62
CA ALA A 144 12.04 4.67 11.08
C ALA A 144 11.88 3.32 11.79
N GLY A 145 12.20 2.20 11.13
CA GLY A 145 12.05 0.86 11.71
C GLY A 145 10.60 0.53 12.11
N GLY A 146 9.61 1.14 11.44
CA GLY A 146 8.19 0.91 11.68
C GLY A 146 7.57 1.67 12.87
N LYS A 147 8.33 2.48 13.63
CA LYS A 147 7.79 3.24 14.76
C LYS A 147 7.64 4.73 14.41
N PRO A 148 6.53 5.40 14.82
CA PRO A 148 6.44 6.85 14.67
C PRO A 148 7.61 7.54 15.40
N PRO A 149 8.09 8.66 14.87
CA PRO A 149 9.03 9.50 15.61
C PRO A 149 8.41 9.85 16.98
N ALA A 150 9.19 9.68 18.05
CA ALA A 150 8.73 9.99 19.40
C ALA A 150 8.30 11.47 19.44
N SER A 151 7.01 11.70 19.67
CA SER A 151 6.38 13.01 19.93
C SER A 151 6.81 14.15 18.99
N ALA A 152 6.15 14.28 17.84
CA ALA A 152 5.85 15.63 17.37
C ALA A 152 4.78 16.17 18.33
N ASP A 153 5.14 17.19 19.08
CA ASP A 153 4.36 17.78 20.18
C ASP A 153 2.87 17.90 19.88
N PRO A 154 1.99 17.73 20.90
CA PRO A 154 0.56 17.90 20.71
C PRO A 154 0.33 19.25 20.06
N VAL A 155 -0.28 19.23 18.88
CA VAL A 155 -0.75 20.41 18.17
C VAL A 155 -1.47 21.28 19.19
N THR A 156 -0.82 22.37 19.61
CA THR A 156 -1.42 23.38 20.47
C THR A 156 -2.54 23.98 19.64
N VAL A 157 -3.75 23.44 19.81
CA VAL A 157 -4.96 24.04 19.27
C VAL A 157 -5.02 25.42 19.94
N PRO A 158 -4.89 26.54 19.20
CA PRO A 158 -5.09 27.84 19.82
C PRO A 158 -6.54 27.89 20.26
N THR A 159 -6.75 27.84 21.56
CA THR A 159 -8.03 28.17 22.20
C THR A 159 -8.31 29.62 21.87
N ASN A 160 -9.19 29.85 20.88
CA ASN A 160 -9.69 31.18 20.60
C ASN A 160 -10.69 31.54 21.70
N SER A 161 -10.23 32.36 22.64
CA SER A 161 -10.99 32.92 23.76
C SER A 161 -12.02 33.94 23.27
N ASN A 162 -13.03 33.51 22.49
CA ASN A 162 -14.15 34.35 22.09
C ASN A 162 -15.39 33.49 21.88
N ASN A 163 -15.84 32.84 22.95
CA ASN A 163 -17.23 32.42 23.09
C ASN A 163 -17.71 32.93 24.44
N THR A 164 -18.19 34.17 24.46
CA THR A 164 -19.08 34.65 25.52
C THR A 164 -20.38 33.88 25.35
N PRO A 165 -20.76 32.96 26.26
CA PRO A 165 -22.03 32.26 26.14
C PRO A 165 -23.16 33.26 26.31
N PHE A 166 -24.02 33.34 25.29
CA PHE A 166 -25.26 34.10 25.33
C PHE A 166 -26.03 33.73 26.60
N ALA A 167 -26.17 34.72 27.49
CA ALA A 167 -26.95 34.59 28.71
C ALA A 167 -28.38 34.16 28.34
N SER A 168 -28.69 32.92 28.71
CA SER A 168 -30.01 32.31 28.64
C SER A 168 -30.97 33.13 29.50
N LYS A 169 -31.83 33.91 28.85
CA LYS A 169 -32.99 34.53 29.49
C LYS A 169 -33.92 33.42 30.00
N MET A 170 -33.93 33.30 31.31
CA MET A 170 -34.83 32.50 32.13
C MET A 170 -36.28 32.89 31.84
N GLY A 171 -37.07 31.96 31.30
CA GLY A 171 -38.54 32.03 31.31
C GLY A 171 -39.07 31.16 32.45
N PRO A 172 -40.07 31.61 33.24
CA PRO A 172 -40.49 30.94 34.46
C PRO A 172 -41.23 29.63 34.16
N ALA A 173 -40.86 28.58 34.89
CA ALA A 173 -41.54 27.30 34.89
C ALA A 173 -42.89 27.44 35.60
N VAL A 174 -43.98 27.18 34.86
CA VAL A 174 -45.33 27.06 35.38
C VAL A 174 -45.43 25.77 36.20
N VAL A 175 -45.83 25.91 37.47
CA VAL A 175 -46.17 24.80 38.37
C VAL A 175 -47.58 24.30 38.07
N PRO A 176 -47.80 22.99 37.85
CA PRO A 176 -49.15 22.43 37.73
C PRO A 176 -49.71 22.08 39.11
N GLU A 177 -50.81 22.71 39.50
CA GLU A 177 -51.69 22.26 40.59
C GLU A 177 -52.39 20.96 40.16
N ALA A 178 -52.07 19.85 40.82
CA ALA A 178 -52.79 18.60 40.70
C ALA A 178 -53.90 18.55 41.77
N VAL A 179 -55.15 18.63 41.30
CA VAL A 179 -56.36 18.41 42.09
C VAL A 179 -56.87 17.00 41.77
N ALA A 180 -56.93 16.12 42.76
CA ALA A 180 -57.66 14.84 42.72
C ALA A 180 -57.96 14.44 44.18
N SER A 181 -59.16 14.72 44.71
CA SER A 181 -60.39 13.91 44.60
C SER A 181 -60.26 12.51 45.22
N ALA A 182 -60.52 12.41 46.53
CA ALA A 182 -61.53 11.57 47.17
C ALA A 182 -61.51 11.81 48.70
#